data_AF-A0A3A4KLB6-F1
#
_entry.id   AF-A0A3A4KLB6-F1
#
_cell.length_a   1.000
_cell.length_b   1.000
_cell.length_c   1.000
_cell.angle_alpha   90.00
_cell.angle_beta   90.00
_cell.angle_gamma   90.00
#
_symmetry.space_group_name_H-M   'P 1'
#
loop_
_entity.id
_entity.type
_entity.pdbx_description
1 polymer ?
#
loop_
_entity_poly.entity_id
_entity_poly.type
_entity_poly.pdbx_seq_one_letter_code
_entity_poly.pdbx_strand_id
1 'polypeptide(L)'
;MIEFPRLLIAPQWQGSAADSAGLLPAGAHRLATLFSAAQATAAEVDSAPSALRAGVRNLDALIAARAAITRSLADWGAQPLLTLGGDCGIEQAPIARALARHGDGLAVVWLDAHADLNTPESSPSGAFHGMVLRSLLGDGPAELRPDHRLNSDRVVLAGVRSVDPAEAEFIAANGIRRLSVAELADSERLVAAVAATGARAVYIHLDLDVLDPAHLGGLSFPEPDGASPDDIRAALDALATEFRIAGLGITEYAPGPTVAADDAVLRAMLGMTKH
;
A
#
# COMPACT_ATOMS: atom_id res chain seq x y z
N MET A 1 9.45 14.20 -10.24
CA MET A 1 9.72 12.77 -9.98
C MET A 1 10.33 12.67 -8.60
N ILE A 2 9.75 11.86 -7.72
CA ILE A 2 10.30 11.63 -6.38
C ILE A 2 11.52 10.73 -6.56
N GLU A 3 12.70 11.21 -6.21
CA GLU A 3 13.91 10.39 -6.24
C GLU A 3 14.01 9.59 -4.95
N PHE A 4 14.05 8.27 -5.09
CA PHE A 4 14.26 7.35 -3.99
C PHE A 4 15.68 6.77 -4.07
N PRO A 5 16.64 7.25 -3.26
CA PRO A 5 18.02 6.77 -3.32
C PRO A 5 18.16 5.32 -2.80
N ARG A 6 17.17 4.86 -2.03
CA ARG A 6 17.10 3.52 -1.45
C ARG A 6 15.70 2.98 -1.62
N LEU A 7 15.60 1.67 -1.82
CA LEU A 7 14.33 0.95 -1.86
C LEU A 7 14.40 -0.33 -1.01
N LEU A 8 13.24 -0.74 -0.51
CA LEU A 8 13.06 -1.96 0.26
C LEU A 8 12.21 -2.90 -0.56
N ILE A 9 12.70 -4.11 -0.79
CA ILE A 9 11.94 -5.20 -1.35
C ILE A 9 11.32 -5.95 -0.16
N ALA A 10 10.00 -6.01 -0.11
CA ALA A 10 9.25 -6.68 0.95
C ALA A 10 8.47 -7.87 0.35
N PRO A 11 9.09 -9.05 0.18
CA PRO A 11 8.52 -10.16 -0.57
C PRO A 11 7.52 -11.00 0.27
N GLN A 12 6.66 -10.35 1.06
CA GLN A 12 5.63 -11.01 1.86
C GLN A 12 4.45 -11.44 0.97
N TRP A 13 3.96 -12.65 1.15
CA TRP A 13 2.76 -13.13 0.46
C TRP A 13 1.69 -13.68 1.41
N GLN A 14 2.09 -13.97 2.64
CA GLN A 14 1.29 -14.68 3.63
C GLN A 14 0.05 -13.90 4.08
N GLY A 15 0.01 -12.59 3.85
CA GLY A 15 -1.11 -11.72 4.19
C GLY A 15 -2.22 -11.73 3.14
N SER A 16 -1.93 -12.19 1.92
CA SER A 16 -2.88 -12.23 0.81
C SER A 16 -3.79 -13.46 0.86
N ALA A 17 -5.05 -13.27 0.45
CA ALA A 17 -5.97 -14.37 0.15
C ALA A 17 -5.98 -14.78 -1.33
N ALA A 18 -5.22 -14.12 -2.20
CA ALA A 18 -5.27 -14.37 -3.64
C ALA A 18 -4.75 -15.77 -3.99
N ASP A 19 -5.35 -16.39 -5.02
CA ASP A 19 -4.81 -17.62 -5.60
C ASP A 19 -3.41 -17.39 -6.19
N SER A 20 -3.11 -16.15 -6.61
CA SER A 20 -1.83 -15.71 -7.14
C SER A 20 -0.81 -15.28 -6.06
N ALA A 21 -1.14 -15.38 -4.76
CA ALA A 21 -0.30 -14.85 -3.68
C ALA A 21 1.17 -15.34 -3.76
N GLY A 22 1.40 -16.59 -4.17
CA GLY A 22 2.75 -17.14 -4.35
C GLY A 22 3.62 -16.43 -5.38
N LEU A 23 3.05 -15.54 -6.22
CA LEU A 23 3.77 -14.73 -7.21
C LEU A 23 4.24 -13.38 -6.65
N LEU A 24 3.67 -12.90 -5.54
CA LEU A 24 3.99 -11.62 -4.91
C LEU A 24 5.48 -11.43 -4.59
N PRO A 25 6.22 -12.46 -4.12
CA PRO A 25 7.67 -12.33 -3.91
C PRO A 25 8.42 -12.02 -5.21
N ALA A 26 8.05 -12.68 -6.31
CA ALA A 26 8.64 -12.42 -7.62
C ALA A 26 8.25 -11.04 -8.15
N GLY A 27 7.02 -10.60 -7.89
CA GLY A 27 6.54 -9.25 -8.19
C GLY A 27 7.35 -8.17 -7.48
N ALA A 28 7.62 -8.33 -6.19
CA ALA A 28 8.46 -7.42 -5.41
C ALA A 28 9.85 -7.22 -6.02
N HIS A 29 10.51 -8.34 -6.37
CA HIS A 29 11.81 -8.28 -7.03
C HIS A 29 11.73 -7.68 -8.43
N ARG A 30 10.65 -7.96 -9.19
CA ARG A 30 10.45 -7.39 -10.53
C ARG A 30 10.25 -5.87 -10.47
N LEU A 31 9.41 -5.37 -9.56
CA LEU A 31 9.24 -3.94 -9.31
C LEU A 31 10.58 -3.26 -9.04
N ALA A 32 11.43 -3.86 -8.21
CA ALA A 32 12.75 -3.31 -7.90
C ALA A 32 13.64 -3.14 -9.15
N THR A 33 13.52 -4.00 -10.16
CA THR A 33 14.28 -3.85 -11.41
C THR A 33 13.88 -2.61 -12.23
N LEU A 34 12.73 -2.01 -11.94
CA LEU A 34 12.29 -0.78 -12.58
C LEU A 34 13.09 0.43 -12.06
N PHE A 35 13.62 0.36 -10.84
CA PHE A 35 14.35 1.43 -10.13
C PHE A 35 15.87 1.19 -10.12
N SER A 36 16.51 1.05 -11.29
CA SER A 36 17.91 0.61 -11.42
C SER A 36 18.97 1.51 -10.76
N ALA A 37 18.66 2.78 -10.48
CA ALA A 37 19.58 3.72 -9.84
C ALA A 37 19.57 3.66 -8.30
N ALA A 38 18.60 2.98 -7.70
CA ALA A 38 18.42 2.94 -6.24
C ALA A 38 19.20 1.79 -5.60
N GLN A 39 19.70 2.03 -4.38
CA GLN A 39 20.26 0.95 -3.57
C GLN A 39 19.12 0.09 -3.00
N ALA A 40 19.01 -1.15 -3.48
CA ALA A 40 17.99 -2.09 -3.02
C ALA A 40 18.44 -2.87 -1.78
N THR A 41 17.54 -3.00 -0.81
CA THR A 41 17.65 -3.93 0.33
C THR A 41 16.44 -4.86 0.31
N ALA A 42 16.62 -6.16 0.49
CA ALA A 42 15.50 -7.08 0.65
C ALA A 42 15.28 -7.41 2.12
N ALA A 43 14.03 -7.36 2.58
CA ALA A 43 13.67 -7.84 3.91
C ALA A 43 13.72 -9.38 3.94
N GLU A 44 14.30 -9.92 5.01
CA GLU A 44 14.37 -11.37 5.24
C GLU A 44 13.02 -11.92 5.75
N VAL A 45 12.03 -11.95 4.87
CA VAL A 45 10.71 -12.54 5.13
C VAL A 45 10.78 -14.05 4.87
N ASP A 46 10.30 -14.85 5.82
CA ASP A 46 10.22 -16.31 5.66
C ASP A 46 9.26 -16.65 4.51
N SER A 47 9.55 -17.71 3.77
CA SER A 47 8.66 -18.21 2.71
C SER A 47 7.56 -19.13 3.25
N ALA A 48 7.72 -19.68 4.46
CA ALA A 48 6.78 -20.60 5.06
C ALA A 48 5.49 -19.88 5.54
N PRO A 49 4.31 -20.49 5.31
CA PRO A 49 3.07 -20.06 5.94
C PRO A 49 3.06 -20.43 7.44
N SER A 50 2.07 -19.91 8.16
CA SER A 50 1.77 -20.33 9.54
C SER A 50 0.27 -20.54 9.73
N ALA A 51 -0.15 -20.98 10.92
CA ALA A 51 -1.54 -21.33 11.16
C ALA A 51 -2.48 -20.10 11.19
N LEU A 52 -3.78 -20.34 10.96
CA LEU A 52 -4.84 -19.41 11.34
C LEU A 52 -4.84 -19.25 12.86
N ARG A 53 -4.73 -18.01 13.35
CA ARG A 53 -4.75 -17.70 14.78
C ARG A 53 -5.52 -16.39 15.00
N ALA A 54 -6.45 -16.41 15.97
CA ALA A 54 -7.28 -15.26 16.32
C ALA A 54 -7.97 -14.60 15.11
N GLY A 55 -8.52 -15.40 14.19
CA GLY A 55 -9.21 -14.90 12.99
C GLY A 55 -8.29 -14.45 11.84
N VAL A 56 -6.97 -14.51 12.01
CA VAL A 56 -5.98 -14.05 11.02
C VAL A 56 -5.16 -15.21 10.47
N ARG A 57 -5.17 -15.39 9.14
CA ARG A 57 -4.34 -16.37 8.43
C ARG A 57 -2.88 -15.99 8.59
N ASN A 58 -2.03 -17.00 8.79
CA ASN A 58 -0.58 -16.84 8.83
C ASN A 58 -0.07 -15.82 9.87
N LEU A 59 -0.77 -15.61 10.99
CA LEU A 59 -0.47 -14.53 11.93
C LEU A 59 0.99 -14.53 12.44
N ASP A 60 1.55 -15.70 12.76
CA ASP A 60 2.92 -15.78 13.28
C ASP A 60 3.98 -15.44 12.20
N ALA A 61 3.73 -15.85 10.95
CA ALA A 61 4.55 -15.47 9.81
C ALA A 61 4.46 -13.97 9.52
N LEU A 62 3.28 -13.37 9.64
CA LEU A 62 3.08 -11.92 9.50
C LEU A 62 3.79 -11.12 10.59
N ILE A 63 3.78 -11.60 11.84
CA ILE A 63 4.55 -10.98 12.94
C ILE A 63 6.05 -11.02 12.65
N ALA A 64 6.55 -12.17 12.19
CA ALA A 64 7.96 -12.32 11.81
C ALA A 64 8.35 -11.41 10.63
N ALA A 65 7.50 -11.33 9.61
CA ALA A 65 7.69 -10.49 8.45
C ALA A 65 7.69 -8.99 8.81
N ARG A 66 6.72 -8.52 9.61
CA ARG A 66 6.70 -7.16 10.16
C ARG A 66 8.00 -6.84 10.90
N ALA A 67 8.49 -7.77 11.72
CA ALA A 67 9.74 -7.59 12.45
C ALA A 67 10.95 -7.51 11.51
N ALA A 68 11.00 -8.32 10.45
CA ALA A 68 12.06 -8.28 9.43
C ALA A 68 12.06 -6.95 8.67
N ILE A 69 10.90 -6.51 8.18
CA ILE A 69 10.73 -5.21 7.49
C ILE A 69 11.15 -4.06 8.40
N THR A 70 10.72 -4.08 9.67
CA THR A 70 11.11 -3.07 10.68
C THR A 70 12.63 -3.01 10.85
N ARG A 71 13.31 -4.16 10.96
CA ARG A 71 14.78 -4.22 11.06
C ARG A 71 15.47 -3.64 9.82
N SER A 72 15.01 -3.97 8.62
CA SER A 72 15.57 -3.45 7.36
C SER A 72 15.45 -1.93 7.22
N LEU A 73 14.49 -1.32 7.92
CA LEU A 73 14.23 0.13 7.90
C LEU A 73 14.92 0.92 9.03
N ALA A 74 15.62 0.25 9.96
CA ALA A 74 16.23 0.88 11.13
C ALA A 74 17.23 1.98 10.75
N ASP A 75 18.10 1.72 9.77
CA ASP A 75 19.19 2.62 9.35
C ASP A 75 18.84 3.53 8.17
N TRP A 76 17.55 3.70 7.86
CA TRP A 76 17.11 4.45 6.68
C TRP A 76 17.10 5.98 6.84
N GLY A 77 17.45 6.51 8.02
CA GLY A 77 17.52 7.97 8.22
C GLY A 77 16.21 8.70 7.88
N ALA A 78 16.26 10.00 7.57
CA ALA A 78 15.07 10.81 7.28
C ALA A 78 14.66 10.88 5.80
N GLN A 79 15.21 10.00 4.97
CA GLN A 79 14.89 9.94 3.55
C GLN A 79 13.48 9.36 3.32
N PRO A 80 12.77 9.76 2.25
CA PRO A 80 11.51 9.14 1.86
C PRO A 80 11.67 7.63 1.65
N LEU A 81 10.69 6.86 2.11
CA LEU A 81 10.69 5.41 1.96
C LEU A 81 10.15 5.00 0.59
N LEU A 82 10.80 4.06 -0.10
CA LEU A 82 10.20 3.31 -1.20
C LEU A 82 10.14 1.84 -0.81
N THR A 83 8.94 1.31 -0.64
CA THR A 83 8.72 -0.11 -0.35
C THR A 83 8.05 -0.77 -1.55
N LEU A 84 8.59 -1.91 -1.98
CA LEU A 84 8.16 -2.60 -3.20
C LEU A 84 7.72 -4.03 -2.90
N GLY A 85 6.51 -4.30 -3.38
CA GLY A 85 5.86 -5.58 -3.53
C GLY A 85 5.36 -6.19 -2.24
N GLY A 86 5.06 -7.48 -2.37
CA GLY A 86 4.29 -8.20 -1.38
C GLY A 86 2.82 -7.80 -1.37
N ASP A 87 2.08 -8.39 -0.44
CA ASP A 87 0.70 -8.01 -0.15
C ASP A 87 0.60 -6.68 0.62
N CYS A 88 -0.58 -6.06 0.68
CA CYS A 88 -0.78 -4.77 1.38
C CYS A 88 -0.36 -4.79 2.86
N GLY A 89 -0.31 -5.98 3.48
CA GLY A 89 0.18 -6.16 4.84
C GLY A 89 1.61 -5.66 5.08
N ILE A 90 2.44 -5.56 4.03
CA ILE A 90 3.80 -5.02 4.15
C ILE A 90 3.83 -3.56 4.62
N GLU A 91 2.76 -2.79 4.36
CA GLU A 91 2.66 -1.36 4.66
C GLU A 91 2.60 -1.05 6.15
N GLN A 92 2.30 -2.04 6.98
CA GLN A 92 2.24 -1.88 8.43
C GLN A 92 3.51 -1.20 8.96
N ALA A 93 4.69 -1.75 8.64
CA ALA A 93 5.95 -1.28 9.22
C ALA A 93 6.46 0.04 8.61
N PRO A 94 6.46 0.24 7.26
CA PRO A 94 6.80 1.52 6.65
C PRO A 94 5.92 2.68 7.12
N ILE A 95 4.59 2.49 7.22
CA ILE A 95 3.67 3.53 7.68
C ILE A 95 3.84 3.78 9.18
N ALA A 96 3.95 2.73 10.01
CA ALA A 96 4.24 2.89 11.43
C ALA A 96 5.53 3.71 11.68
N ARG A 97 6.56 3.48 10.85
CA ARG A 97 7.80 4.26 10.89
C ARG A 97 7.59 5.71 10.44
N ALA A 98 6.82 5.95 9.39
CA ALA A 98 6.48 7.30 8.95
C ALA A 98 5.69 8.05 10.05
N LEU A 99 4.75 7.39 10.71
CA LEU A 99 3.98 7.91 11.84
C LEU A 99 4.88 8.29 13.01
N ALA A 100 5.81 7.43 13.40
CA ALA A 100 6.76 7.72 14.48
C ALA A 100 7.61 8.98 14.20
N ARG A 101 7.79 9.36 12.93
CA ARG A 101 8.60 10.52 12.51
C ARG A 101 7.80 11.79 12.35
N HIS A 102 6.61 11.68 11.77
CA HIS A 102 5.80 12.82 11.35
C HIS A 102 4.64 13.10 12.31
N GLY A 103 4.30 12.15 13.20
CA GLY A 103 3.19 12.23 14.14
C GLY A 103 1.89 12.58 13.43
N ASP A 104 1.09 13.46 14.06
CA ASP A 104 -0.16 13.98 13.50
C ASP A 104 0.04 14.85 12.24
N GLY A 105 1.28 15.13 11.83
CA GLY A 105 1.57 15.82 10.58
C GLY A 105 1.54 14.90 9.35
N LEU A 106 1.41 13.59 9.52
CA LEU A 106 1.31 12.61 8.43
C LEU A 106 -0.15 12.43 8.00
N ALA A 107 -0.40 12.43 6.69
CA ALA A 107 -1.57 11.76 6.11
C ALA A 107 -1.16 10.52 5.32
N VAL A 108 -2.04 9.54 5.29
CA VAL A 108 -1.93 8.36 4.45
C VAL A 108 -2.94 8.48 3.32
N VAL A 109 -2.44 8.46 2.09
CA VAL A 109 -3.26 8.35 0.89
C VAL A 109 -3.26 6.89 0.48
N TRP A 110 -4.41 6.25 0.59
CA TRP A 110 -4.63 4.84 0.29
C TRP A 110 -5.24 4.72 -1.10
N LEU A 111 -4.38 4.48 -2.10
CA LEU A 111 -4.78 4.27 -3.50
C LEU A 111 -5.00 2.77 -3.70
N ASP A 112 -6.26 2.36 -3.75
CA ASP A 112 -6.65 0.95 -3.65
C ASP A 112 -8.07 0.77 -4.20
N ALA A 113 -8.40 -0.39 -4.76
CA ALA A 113 -9.79 -0.75 -5.07
C ALA A 113 -10.60 -1.11 -3.81
N HIS A 114 -9.92 -1.59 -2.77
CA HIS A 114 -10.43 -2.06 -1.49
C HIS A 114 -10.14 -1.08 -0.36
N ALA A 115 -10.82 -1.25 0.77
CA ALA A 115 -10.67 -0.34 1.91
C ALA A 115 -9.59 -0.80 2.90
N ASP A 116 -9.25 -2.08 2.92
CA ASP A 116 -8.34 -2.72 3.89
C ASP A 116 -8.67 -2.41 5.37
N LEU A 117 -9.97 -2.23 5.64
CA LEU A 117 -10.52 -1.75 6.90
C LEU A 117 -11.22 -2.84 7.73
N ASN A 118 -11.13 -4.09 7.31
CA ASN A 118 -11.66 -5.21 8.06
C ASN A 118 -10.90 -5.46 9.38
N THR A 119 -11.62 -6.07 10.31
CA THR A 119 -11.09 -6.63 11.55
C THR A 119 -11.02 -8.17 11.43
N PRO A 120 -10.33 -8.88 12.34
CA PRO A 120 -10.40 -10.34 12.39
C PRO A 120 -11.83 -10.89 12.51
N GLU A 121 -12.74 -10.13 13.14
CA GLU A 121 -14.13 -10.50 13.34
C GLU A 121 -15.01 -10.23 12.10
N SER A 122 -14.73 -9.14 11.36
CA SER A 122 -15.54 -8.76 10.19
C SER A 122 -15.06 -9.36 8.88
N SER A 123 -13.77 -9.73 8.79
CA SER A 123 -13.17 -10.20 7.55
C SER A 123 -13.79 -11.51 7.06
N PRO A 124 -14.21 -11.59 5.78
CA PRO A 124 -14.71 -12.85 5.21
C PRO A 124 -13.59 -13.85 4.90
N SER A 125 -12.37 -13.37 4.70
CA SER A 125 -11.22 -14.20 4.31
C SER A 125 -10.33 -14.56 5.49
N GLY A 126 -10.23 -13.68 6.50
CA GLY A 126 -9.21 -13.76 7.54
C GLY A 126 -7.80 -13.39 7.06
N ALA A 127 -7.66 -12.84 5.85
CA ALA A 127 -6.39 -12.43 5.29
C ALA A 127 -6.02 -11.01 5.76
N PHE A 128 -4.77 -10.81 6.17
CA PHE A 128 -4.35 -9.58 6.82
C PHE A 128 -4.20 -8.39 5.86
N HIS A 129 -3.98 -8.63 4.57
CA HIS A 129 -3.92 -7.55 3.59
C HIS A 129 -5.19 -6.68 3.64
N GLY A 130 -6.38 -7.28 3.64
CA GLY A 130 -7.67 -6.61 3.86
C GLY A 130 -7.90 -6.01 5.26
N MET A 131 -6.93 -6.03 6.17
CA MET A 131 -7.04 -5.52 7.54
C MET A 131 -5.97 -4.47 7.88
N VAL A 132 -4.97 -4.27 7.01
CA VAL A 132 -3.74 -3.57 7.37
C VAL A 132 -4.01 -2.10 7.75
N LEU A 133 -4.91 -1.42 7.03
CA LEU A 133 -5.26 -0.04 7.31
C LEU A 133 -6.03 0.06 8.64
N ARG A 134 -6.95 -0.88 8.92
CA ARG A 134 -7.63 -0.95 10.22
C ARG A 134 -6.64 -1.17 11.37
N SER A 135 -5.64 -2.02 11.15
CA SER A 135 -4.58 -2.26 12.13
C SER A 135 -3.75 -1.00 12.41
N LEU A 136 -3.44 -0.21 11.38
CA LEU A 136 -2.74 1.07 11.51
C LEU A 136 -3.55 2.11 12.31
N LEU A 137 -4.88 2.05 12.24
CA LEU A 137 -5.79 2.86 13.07
C LEU A 137 -5.90 2.37 14.53
N GLY A 138 -5.25 1.23 14.86
CA GLY A 138 -5.18 0.67 16.21
C GLY A 138 -6.24 -0.38 16.53
N ASP A 139 -7.02 -0.81 15.54
CA ASP A 139 -8.15 -1.75 15.70
C ASP A 139 -7.96 -3.03 14.88
N GLY A 140 -6.74 -3.56 14.89
CA GLY A 140 -6.37 -4.83 14.26
C GLY A 140 -5.74 -5.84 15.22
N PRO A 141 -5.16 -6.93 14.70
CA PRO A 141 -4.51 -7.96 15.50
C PRO A 141 -3.45 -7.36 16.42
N ALA A 142 -3.49 -7.70 17.72
CA ALA A 142 -2.76 -6.96 18.74
C ALA A 142 -1.26 -6.83 18.45
N GLU A 143 -0.65 -7.87 17.89
CA GLU A 143 0.76 -7.99 17.54
C GLU A 143 1.17 -7.21 16.27
N LEU A 144 0.18 -6.87 15.43
CA LEU A 144 0.34 -6.15 14.17
C LEU A 144 -0.13 -4.70 14.24
N ARG A 145 -0.51 -4.20 15.43
CA ARG A 145 -0.81 -2.79 15.65
C ARG A 145 0.47 -1.95 15.77
N PRO A 146 0.47 -0.70 15.32
CA PRO A 146 1.58 0.22 15.58
C PRO A 146 1.54 0.73 17.02
N ASP A 147 2.69 1.16 17.55
CA ASP A 147 2.76 1.80 18.86
C ASP A 147 2.07 3.18 18.85
N HIS A 148 2.19 3.90 17.73
CA HIS A 148 1.49 5.14 17.45
C HIS A 148 0.44 4.89 16.37
N ARG A 149 -0.84 4.96 16.75
CA ARG A 149 -1.96 4.78 15.81
C ARG A 149 -2.09 5.96 14.86
N LEU A 150 -2.47 5.68 13.62
CA LEU A 150 -2.95 6.66 12.66
C LEU A 150 -4.34 7.14 13.11
N ASN A 151 -4.60 8.44 13.02
CA ASN A 151 -5.95 8.97 13.24
C ASN A 151 -6.77 8.86 11.95
N SER A 152 -8.05 8.50 12.04
CA SER A 152 -8.92 8.30 10.87
C SER A 152 -9.07 9.57 10.01
N ASP A 153 -9.00 10.75 10.63
CA ASP A 153 -9.05 12.04 9.95
C ASP A 153 -7.81 12.36 9.10
N ARG A 154 -6.75 11.53 9.23
CA ARG A 154 -5.51 11.55 8.43
C ARG A 154 -5.48 10.52 7.30
N VAL A 155 -6.58 9.80 7.08
CA VAL A 155 -6.73 8.85 5.97
C VAL A 155 -7.53 9.48 4.84
N VAL A 156 -7.04 9.30 3.62
CA VAL A 156 -7.78 9.54 2.38
C VAL A 156 -7.77 8.25 1.57
N LEU A 157 -8.94 7.62 1.42
CA LEU A 157 -9.16 6.51 0.52
C LEU A 157 -9.45 7.07 -0.87
N ALA A 158 -8.79 6.58 -1.92
CA ALA A 158 -9.06 7.03 -3.29
C ALA A 158 -8.98 5.88 -4.29
N GLY A 159 -10.01 5.75 -5.13
CA GLY A 159 -10.18 4.60 -6.04
C GLY A 159 -11.00 3.45 -5.44
N VAL A 160 -11.26 3.50 -4.13
CA VAL A 160 -11.98 2.47 -3.38
C VAL A 160 -13.41 2.32 -3.90
N ARG A 161 -13.75 1.11 -4.35
CA ARG A 161 -15.03 0.74 -4.96
C ARG A 161 -15.54 -0.65 -4.56
N SER A 162 -14.68 -1.54 -4.06
CA SER A 162 -15.05 -2.82 -3.47
C SER A 162 -14.90 -2.74 -1.94
N VAL A 163 -16.02 -2.72 -1.21
CA VAL A 163 -16.00 -2.48 0.25
C VAL A 163 -17.01 -3.37 0.94
N ASP A 164 -16.57 -4.09 1.96
CA ASP A 164 -17.44 -4.93 2.77
C ASP A 164 -18.39 -4.08 3.63
N PRO A 165 -19.59 -4.57 3.99
CA PRO A 165 -20.55 -3.81 4.78
C PRO A 165 -19.97 -3.23 6.09
N ALA A 166 -19.19 -4.01 6.82
CA ALA A 166 -18.56 -3.58 8.07
C ALA A 166 -17.51 -2.47 7.87
N GLU A 167 -16.80 -2.49 6.74
CA GLU A 167 -15.84 -1.44 6.38
C GLU A 167 -16.57 -0.15 6.02
N ALA A 168 -17.67 -0.24 5.25
CA ALA A 168 -18.49 0.91 4.90
C ALA A 168 -19.08 1.60 6.14
N GLU A 169 -19.59 0.81 7.10
CA GLU A 169 -20.05 1.32 8.39
C GLU A 169 -18.93 2.02 9.17
N PHE A 170 -17.72 1.43 9.20
CA PHE A 170 -16.59 2.02 9.88
C PHE A 170 -16.11 3.33 9.22
N ILE A 171 -16.06 3.38 7.89
CA ILE A 171 -15.72 4.59 7.12
C ILE A 171 -16.68 5.73 7.49
N ALA A 172 -17.99 5.46 7.48
CA ALA A 172 -19.01 6.44 7.80
C ALA A 172 -18.92 6.90 9.27
N ALA A 173 -18.79 5.96 10.20
CA ALA A 173 -18.72 6.26 11.64
C ALA A 173 -17.49 7.09 12.04
N ASN A 174 -16.38 6.95 11.31
CA ASN A 174 -15.11 7.62 11.61
C ASN A 174 -14.81 8.81 10.69
N GLY A 175 -15.73 9.15 9.79
CA GLY A 175 -15.58 10.27 8.85
C GLY A 175 -14.36 10.14 7.93
N ILE A 176 -13.99 8.91 7.56
CA ILE A 176 -12.85 8.66 6.67
C ILE A 176 -13.20 9.19 5.29
N ARG A 177 -12.33 10.04 4.72
CA ARG A 177 -12.54 10.61 3.39
C ARG A 177 -12.37 9.51 2.36
N ARG A 178 -13.34 9.38 1.46
CA ARG A 178 -13.32 8.44 0.34
C ARG A 178 -13.61 9.19 -0.95
N LEU A 179 -12.68 9.09 -1.90
CA LEU A 179 -12.79 9.63 -3.24
C LEU A 179 -13.09 8.49 -4.22
N SER A 180 -14.04 8.72 -5.12
CA SER A 180 -14.29 7.83 -6.25
C SER A 180 -13.11 7.83 -7.23
N VAL A 181 -13.11 6.88 -8.19
CA VAL A 181 -12.10 6.84 -9.27
C VAL A 181 -12.08 8.15 -10.08
N ALA A 182 -13.25 8.73 -10.35
CA ALA A 182 -13.34 10.01 -11.06
C ALA A 182 -12.76 11.19 -10.25
N GLU A 183 -12.88 11.16 -8.92
CA GLU A 183 -12.31 12.18 -8.04
C GLU A 183 -10.82 11.96 -7.77
N LEU A 184 -10.33 10.73 -7.84
CA LEU A 184 -8.91 10.40 -7.87
C LEU A 184 -8.24 10.96 -9.13
N ALA A 185 -8.88 10.79 -10.29
CA ALA A 185 -8.40 11.32 -11.57
C ALA A 185 -8.34 12.88 -11.60
N ASP A 186 -9.19 13.53 -10.80
CA ASP A 186 -9.15 14.98 -10.59
C ASP A 186 -8.09 15.34 -9.54
N SER A 187 -6.89 15.68 -10.02
CA SER A 187 -5.75 16.02 -9.15
C SER A 187 -6.05 17.17 -8.18
N GLU A 188 -6.88 18.14 -8.55
CA GLU A 188 -7.25 19.24 -7.65
C GLU A 188 -8.11 18.74 -6.48
N ARG A 189 -9.07 17.83 -6.76
CA ARG A 189 -9.88 17.21 -5.70
C ARG A 189 -9.06 16.33 -4.78
N LEU A 190 -8.15 15.52 -5.33
CA LEU A 190 -7.25 14.69 -4.54
C LEU A 190 -6.40 15.55 -3.59
N VAL A 191 -5.73 16.58 -4.12
CA VAL A 191 -4.92 17.51 -3.33
C VAL A 191 -5.76 18.20 -2.26
N ALA A 192 -6.96 18.68 -2.61
CA ALA A 192 -7.85 19.35 -1.66
C ALA A 192 -8.28 18.40 -0.52
N ALA A 193 -8.58 17.13 -0.83
CA ALA A 193 -8.94 16.13 0.17
C ALA A 193 -7.77 15.85 1.14
N VAL A 194 -6.55 15.75 0.62
CA VAL A 194 -5.34 15.56 1.43
C VAL A 194 -5.03 16.81 2.24
N ALA A 195 -5.12 18.01 1.67
CA ALA A 195 -4.92 19.27 2.38
C ALA A 195 -5.93 19.45 3.53
N ALA A 196 -7.18 19.01 3.35
CA ALA A 196 -8.21 19.04 4.38
C ALA A 196 -7.91 18.14 5.60
N THR A 197 -6.98 17.19 5.48
CA THR A 197 -6.49 16.44 6.65
C THR A 197 -5.60 17.31 7.55
N GLY A 198 -5.03 18.41 7.04
CA GLY A 198 -4.00 19.20 7.72
C GLY A 198 -2.59 18.58 7.64
N ALA A 199 -2.34 17.73 6.65
CA ALA A 199 -1.06 17.06 6.43
C ALA A 199 0.07 18.06 6.13
N ARG A 200 1.25 17.75 6.67
CA ARG A 200 2.53 18.36 6.28
C ARG A 200 3.40 17.40 5.49
N ALA A 201 3.16 16.11 5.65
CA ALA A 201 3.79 15.06 4.87
C ALA A 201 2.75 13.99 4.51
N VAL A 202 2.96 13.33 3.38
CA VAL A 202 2.08 12.29 2.86
C VAL A 202 2.86 10.99 2.70
N TYR A 203 2.30 9.90 3.21
CA TYR A 203 2.68 8.55 2.82
C TYR A 203 1.66 8.05 1.80
N ILE A 204 2.13 7.59 0.65
CA ILE A 204 1.28 7.07 -0.42
C ILE A 204 1.37 5.55 -0.38
N HIS A 205 0.25 4.88 -0.16
CA HIS A 205 0.10 3.47 -0.47
C HIS A 205 -0.54 3.34 -1.84
N LEU A 206 0.09 2.56 -2.72
CA LEU A 206 -0.42 2.20 -4.04
C LEU A 206 -0.56 0.68 -4.11
N ASP A 207 -1.76 0.19 -3.82
CA ASP A 207 -2.19 -1.11 -4.29
C ASP A 207 -2.39 -1.01 -5.81
N LEU A 208 -1.76 -1.91 -6.57
CA LEU A 208 -1.88 -1.89 -8.02
C LEU A 208 -3.30 -2.25 -8.50
N ASP A 209 -4.13 -2.89 -7.69
CA ASP A 209 -5.51 -3.22 -8.05
C ASP A 209 -6.46 -1.99 -8.12
N VAL A 210 -5.97 -0.82 -7.69
CA VAL A 210 -6.64 0.47 -7.96
C VAL A 210 -6.79 0.71 -9.46
N LEU A 211 -5.89 0.15 -10.27
CA LEU A 211 -5.92 0.23 -11.73
C LEU A 211 -7.04 -0.64 -12.29
N ASP A 212 -7.63 -0.20 -13.40
CA ASP A 212 -8.51 -1.06 -14.16
C ASP A 212 -7.72 -2.27 -14.71
N PRO A 213 -8.22 -3.52 -14.57
CA PRO A 213 -7.57 -4.73 -15.09
C PRO A 213 -7.35 -4.72 -16.61
N ALA A 214 -8.02 -3.85 -17.36
CA ALA A 214 -7.74 -3.62 -18.78
C ALA A 214 -6.35 -3.00 -19.04
N HIS A 215 -5.73 -2.39 -18.01
CA HIS A 215 -4.45 -1.71 -18.13
C HIS A 215 -3.27 -2.50 -17.56
N LEU A 216 -3.48 -3.37 -16.57
CA LEU A 216 -2.42 -4.15 -15.93
C LEU A 216 -2.90 -5.58 -15.67
N GLY A 217 -2.19 -6.57 -16.21
CA GLY A 217 -2.60 -7.97 -16.08
C GLY A 217 -2.15 -8.64 -14.78
N GLY A 218 -1.02 -8.19 -14.21
CA GLY A 218 -0.40 -8.77 -13.03
C GLY A 218 -1.01 -8.32 -11.69
N LEU A 219 -2.34 -8.38 -11.56
CA LEU A 219 -3.07 -7.98 -10.34
C LEU A 219 -3.44 -9.18 -9.47
N SER A 220 -3.28 -9.06 -8.14
CA SER A 220 -3.73 -10.09 -7.19
C SER A 220 -5.25 -10.16 -7.04
N PHE A 221 -5.91 -9.01 -6.96
CA PHE A 221 -7.36 -8.86 -6.74
C PHE A 221 -7.97 -7.88 -7.74
N PRO A 222 -8.04 -8.24 -9.04
CA PRO A 222 -8.52 -7.32 -10.07
C PRO A 222 -9.99 -6.91 -9.84
N GLU A 223 -10.24 -5.61 -9.79
CA GLU A 223 -11.58 -5.02 -9.67
C GLU A 223 -11.86 -4.13 -10.91
N PRO A 224 -12.96 -4.32 -11.66
CA PRO A 224 -13.28 -3.50 -12.85
C PRO A 224 -13.57 -2.03 -12.51
N ASP A 225 -13.64 -1.18 -13.54
CA ASP A 225 -13.97 0.24 -13.45
C ASP A 225 -12.95 1.05 -12.61
N GLY A 226 -11.68 0.67 -12.75
CA GLY A 226 -10.55 1.24 -12.02
C GLY A 226 -9.92 2.47 -12.70
N ALA A 227 -8.87 2.99 -12.06
CA ALA A 227 -8.12 4.12 -12.59
C ALA A 227 -7.26 3.72 -13.80
N SER A 228 -6.99 4.68 -14.70
CA SER A 228 -5.97 4.48 -15.72
C SER A 228 -4.56 4.73 -15.15
N PRO A 229 -3.51 4.19 -15.80
CA PRO A 229 -2.12 4.51 -15.43
C PRO A 229 -1.80 6.02 -15.47
N ASP A 230 -2.46 6.77 -16.35
CA ASP A 230 -2.28 8.22 -16.46
C ASP A 230 -2.93 8.96 -15.28
N ASP A 231 -4.08 8.48 -14.78
CA ASP A 231 -4.72 9.03 -13.58
C ASP A 231 -3.81 8.85 -12.35
N ILE A 232 -3.25 7.65 -12.17
CA ILE A 232 -2.31 7.37 -11.08
C ILE A 232 -1.05 8.22 -11.22
N ARG A 233 -0.51 8.37 -12.43
CA ARG A 233 0.64 9.25 -12.66
C ARG A 233 0.35 10.69 -12.27
N ALA A 234 -0.79 11.23 -12.70
CA ALA A 234 -1.22 12.60 -12.39
C ALA A 234 -1.39 12.79 -10.86
N ALA A 235 -2.02 11.83 -10.19
CA ALA A 235 -2.18 11.81 -8.73
C ALA A 235 -0.82 11.84 -8.00
N LEU A 236 0.13 10.98 -8.39
CA LEU A 236 1.46 10.94 -7.80
C LEU A 236 2.22 12.26 -8.00
N ASP A 237 2.17 12.84 -9.21
CA ASP A 237 2.83 14.12 -9.50
C ASP A 237 2.20 15.28 -8.72
N ALA A 238 0.87 15.34 -8.61
CA ALA A 238 0.16 16.37 -7.86
C ALA A 238 0.49 16.29 -6.36
N LEU A 239 0.46 15.10 -5.77
CA LEU A 239 0.81 14.90 -4.36
C LEU A 239 2.28 15.26 -4.09
N ALA A 240 3.20 14.89 -4.98
CA ALA A 240 4.62 15.22 -4.86
C ALA A 240 4.93 16.71 -5.04
N THR A 241 4.07 17.43 -5.77
CA THR A 241 4.19 18.88 -5.97
C THR A 241 3.74 19.65 -4.73
N GLU A 242 2.64 19.22 -4.11
CA GLU A 242 1.97 19.96 -3.03
C GLU A 242 2.46 19.56 -1.63
N PHE A 243 2.93 18.32 -1.46
CA PHE A 243 3.27 17.78 -0.14
C PHE A 243 4.68 17.21 -0.08
N ARG A 244 5.25 17.22 1.13
CA ARG A 244 6.45 16.44 1.42
C ARG A 244 6.10 14.95 1.39
N ILE A 245 6.75 14.19 0.52
CA ILE A 245 6.58 12.74 0.50
C ILE A 245 7.39 12.09 1.62
N ALA A 246 6.70 11.40 2.53
CA ALA A 246 7.29 10.59 3.59
C ALA A 246 7.62 9.16 3.11
N GLY A 247 6.84 8.65 2.16
CA GLY A 247 7.10 7.38 1.50
C GLY A 247 6.08 7.04 0.43
N LEU A 248 6.43 6.03 -0.37
CA LEU A 248 5.61 5.38 -1.37
C LEU A 248 5.74 3.86 -1.19
N GLY A 249 4.62 3.19 -1.00
CA GLY A 249 4.48 1.74 -1.05
C GLY A 249 3.83 1.31 -2.35
N ILE A 250 4.34 0.28 -3.02
CA ILE A 250 3.73 -0.31 -4.22
C ILE A 250 3.52 -1.80 -3.97
N THR A 251 2.28 -2.27 -3.90
CA THR A 251 1.94 -3.64 -3.45
C THR A 251 1.16 -4.41 -4.52
N GLU A 252 0.89 -5.69 -4.22
CA GLU A 252 -0.04 -6.56 -4.96
C GLU A 252 0.28 -6.79 -6.44
N TYR A 253 1.56 -6.66 -6.83
CA TYR A 253 2.02 -7.09 -8.14
C TYR A 253 2.23 -8.61 -8.18
N ALA A 254 1.37 -9.31 -8.92
CA ALA A 254 1.49 -10.74 -9.18
C ALA A 254 1.84 -10.97 -10.67
N PRO A 255 3.14 -11.01 -11.05
CA PRO A 255 3.56 -11.04 -12.44
C PRO A 255 3.10 -12.32 -13.15
N GLY A 256 2.22 -12.15 -14.15
CA GLY A 256 1.68 -13.22 -14.97
C GLY A 256 2.33 -13.31 -16.37
N PRO A 257 1.64 -13.94 -17.34
CA PRO A 257 2.12 -14.04 -18.73
C PRO A 257 2.32 -12.69 -19.44
N THR A 258 1.69 -11.62 -18.96
CA THR A 258 1.73 -10.26 -19.53
C THR A 258 2.88 -9.40 -19.03
N VAL A 259 3.81 -9.96 -18.24
CA VAL A 259 4.86 -9.22 -17.52
C VAL A 259 5.64 -8.18 -18.35
N ALA A 260 5.87 -8.44 -19.64
CA ALA A 260 6.57 -7.49 -20.51
C ALA A 260 5.73 -6.25 -20.86
N ALA A 261 4.42 -6.42 -21.00
CA ALA A 261 3.49 -5.30 -21.18
C ALA A 261 3.30 -4.55 -19.85
N ASP A 262 3.17 -5.29 -18.75
CA ASP A 262 3.03 -4.74 -17.41
C ASP A 262 4.21 -3.82 -17.04
N ASP A 263 5.44 -4.24 -17.33
CA ASP A 263 6.64 -3.41 -17.15
C ASP A 263 6.55 -2.06 -17.88
N ALA A 264 5.97 -2.02 -19.07
CA ALA A 264 5.84 -0.80 -19.86
C ALA A 264 4.84 0.16 -19.20
N VAL A 265 3.72 -0.38 -18.72
CA VAL A 265 2.68 0.36 -18.00
C VAL A 265 3.22 0.90 -16.68
N LEU A 266 3.83 0.05 -15.86
CA LEU A 266 4.41 0.42 -14.57
C LEU A 266 5.48 1.52 -14.73
N ARG A 267 6.35 1.42 -15.74
CA ARG A 267 7.35 2.48 -16.01
C ARG A 267 6.69 3.81 -16.38
N ALA A 268 5.69 3.79 -17.25
CA ALA A 268 4.98 5.01 -17.65
C ALA A 268 4.26 5.66 -16.46
N MET A 269 3.50 4.86 -15.70
CA MET A 269 2.76 5.27 -14.50
C MET A 269 3.68 5.89 -13.43
N LEU A 270 4.84 5.27 -13.19
CA LEU A 270 5.82 5.74 -12.20
C LEU A 270 6.75 6.85 -12.75
N GLY A 271 6.54 7.27 -14.00
CA GLY A 271 7.31 8.31 -14.66
C GLY A 271 8.77 7.96 -14.96
N MET A 272 9.09 6.68 -15.05
CA MET A 272 10.42 6.19 -15.37
C MET A 272 10.66 6.24 -16.87
N THR A 273 11.58 7.08 -17.33
CA THR A 273 12.04 7.08 -18.73
C THR A 273 12.88 5.85 -19.01
N LYS A 274 12.72 5.22 -20.18
CA LYS A 274 13.63 4.17 -20.67
C LYS A 274 15.04 4.79 -20.79
N HIS A 275 16.00 4.27 -20.01
CA HIS A 275 17.42 4.48 -20.27
C HIS A 275 17.88 3.60 -21.43
#